data_AF-A0A127SVF9-F1
#
_entry.id   AF-A0A127SVF9-F1
#
_cell.length_a   1.000
_cell.length_b   1.000
_cell.length_c   1.000
_cell.angle_alpha   90.00
_cell.angle_beta   90.00
_cell.angle_gamma   90.00
#
_symmetry.space_group_name_H-M   'P 1'
#
loop_
_entity.id
_entity.type
_entity.pdbx_description
1 polymer ?
#
loop_
_entity_poly.entity_id
_entity_poly.type
_entity_poly.pdbx_seq_one_letter_code
_entity_poly.pdbx_strand_id
1 'polypeptide(L)'
;MIAQKTAKTTAKATQKAARTAKKAAKATADTVKATAKATVATVKAIIAGTKVLVAAIAAGGWIAVLIIMIVVLFGAAVAMFGGGSDSNSYTPVSAEVEAYEPIIQKYAKEYGIPEYVELIKAVMMQESGGRGLDPMQAAEGSFNTRYPHEPNGIKDPEYSIQCGVQELKAALTSAEVESPIDMEHIKLALQGYNFGNGYISWAKTNYGGYSYANAVEFSTQQAQRLGWDSYGDTQYPAHVLRYYPYGRAFTAGGNQAIVEVALTQLGNQGGQPYWSWYGFNSRVEWCACFVSWCADQCGYIESGLVPKFAGCVDGANWFKSNGKWQDRTYEPKTGDIIFFDWEGDGTTDHVGIVEKCENGTVYTVEGNSGDACKQRQYAVGSSNIYGYGIPAY
;
A
#
# COMPACT_ATOMS: atom_id res chain seq x y z
N MET A 1 -10.17 80.23 37.61
CA MET A 1 -10.86 79.60 36.45
C MET A 1 -10.07 78.46 35.79
N ILE A 2 -8.74 78.49 35.73
CA ILE A 2 -7.93 77.46 35.03
C ILE A 2 -7.94 76.10 35.77
N ALA A 3 -7.74 76.09 37.09
CA ALA A 3 -7.68 74.84 37.88
C ALA A 3 -8.99 74.01 37.86
N GLN A 4 -10.16 74.67 37.89
CA GLN A 4 -11.46 73.98 37.77
C GLN A 4 -11.68 73.39 36.37
N LYS A 5 -11.18 74.04 35.33
CA LYS A 5 -11.27 73.56 33.94
C LYS A 5 -10.38 72.33 33.74
N THR A 6 -9.17 72.34 34.33
CA THR A 6 -8.25 71.19 34.36
C THR A 6 -8.84 70.02 35.14
N ALA A 7 -9.36 70.25 36.35
CA ALA A 7 -9.98 69.20 37.17
C ALA A 7 -11.20 68.55 36.49
N LYS A 8 -12.04 69.34 35.81
CA LYS A 8 -13.22 68.83 35.07
C LYS A 8 -12.81 68.03 33.83
N THR A 9 -11.69 68.39 33.19
CA THR A 9 -11.13 67.67 32.04
C THR A 9 -10.50 66.36 32.47
N THR A 10 -9.74 66.37 33.57
CA THR A 10 -9.16 65.17 34.18
C THR A 10 -10.26 64.20 34.64
N ALA A 11 -11.29 64.67 35.33
CA ALA A 11 -12.40 63.82 35.77
C ALA A 11 -13.15 63.17 34.60
N LYS A 12 -13.36 63.89 33.49
CA LYS A 12 -13.96 63.34 32.27
C LYS A 12 -13.06 62.31 31.58
N ALA A 13 -11.75 62.55 31.56
CA ALA A 13 -10.77 61.60 31.03
C ALA A 13 -10.74 60.31 31.86
N THR A 14 -10.74 60.42 33.19
CA THR A 14 -10.79 59.27 34.11
C THR A 14 -12.09 58.49 33.99
N GLN A 15 -13.25 59.16 33.88
CA GLN A 15 -14.53 58.48 33.64
C GLN A 15 -14.58 57.78 32.28
N LYS A 16 -14.00 58.37 31.23
CA LYS A 16 -13.90 57.75 29.91
C LYS A 16 -13.00 56.51 29.96
N ALA A 17 -11.84 56.60 30.61
CA ALA A 17 -10.93 55.47 30.81
C ALA A 17 -11.59 54.33 31.61
N ALA A 18 -12.29 54.63 32.71
CA ALA A 18 -13.01 53.64 33.50
C ALA A 18 -14.14 52.95 32.72
N ARG A 19 -14.88 53.70 31.88
CA ARG A 19 -15.92 53.13 31.00
C ARG A 19 -15.33 52.24 29.92
N THR A 20 -14.19 52.61 29.34
CA THR A 20 -13.47 51.79 28.36
C THR A 20 -12.94 50.51 29.00
N ALA A 21 -12.35 50.60 30.19
CA ALA A 21 -11.88 49.43 30.95
C ALA A 21 -13.03 48.48 31.31
N LYS A 22 -14.18 49.00 31.74
CA LYS A 22 -15.37 48.17 32.05
C LYS A 22 -15.96 47.51 30.80
N LYS A 23 -15.94 48.18 29.65
CA LYS A 23 -16.35 47.58 28.36
C LYS A 23 -15.37 46.51 27.91
N ALA A 24 -14.06 46.73 28.04
CA ALA A 24 -13.03 45.74 27.73
C ALA A 24 -13.13 44.50 28.64
N ALA A 25 -13.35 44.70 29.94
CA ALA A 25 -13.55 43.60 30.88
C ALA A 25 -14.82 42.79 30.59
N LYS A 26 -15.93 43.46 30.22
CA LYS A 26 -17.16 42.77 29.82
C LYS A 26 -17.01 42.00 28.51
N ALA A 27 -16.36 42.60 27.51
CA ALA A 27 -16.02 41.91 26.27
C ALA A 27 -15.11 40.70 26.53
N THR A 28 -14.14 40.83 27.42
CA THR A 28 -13.25 39.72 27.81
C THR A 28 -14.05 38.60 28.50
N ALA A 29 -14.95 38.93 29.42
CA ALA A 29 -15.79 37.94 30.10
C ALA A 29 -16.78 37.25 29.16
N ASP A 30 -17.39 37.99 28.23
CA ASP A 30 -18.30 37.44 27.23
C ASP A 30 -17.54 36.54 26.24
N THR A 31 -16.32 36.92 25.84
CA THR A 31 -15.41 36.08 25.04
C THR A 31 -15.02 34.82 25.80
N VAL A 32 -14.60 34.89 27.06
CA VAL A 32 -14.26 33.71 27.88
C VAL A 32 -15.45 32.78 28.03
N LYS A 33 -16.67 33.31 28.22
CA LYS A 33 -17.90 32.51 28.33
C LYS A 33 -18.29 31.87 27.00
N ALA A 34 -18.10 32.57 25.88
CA ALA A 34 -18.30 32.02 24.54
C ALA A 34 -17.27 30.93 24.24
N THR A 35 -16.00 31.14 24.57
CA THR A 35 -14.93 30.14 24.43
C THR A 35 -15.23 28.92 25.30
N ALA A 36 -15.62 29.09 26.57
CA ALA A 36 -15.99 27.97 27.43
C ALA A 36 -17.19 27.18 26.90
N LYS A 37 -18.24 27.86 26.40
CA LYS A 37 -19.39 27.18 25.76
C LYS A 37 -19.00 26.46 24.47
N ALA A 38 -18.13 27.05 23.66
CA ALA A 38 -17.58 26.42 22.46
C ALA A 38 -16.77 25.19 22.84
N THR A 39 -15.87 25.28 23.83
CA THR A 39 -15.09 24.13 24.33
C THR A 39 -16.00 23.02 24.85
N VAL A 40 -17.06 23.34 25.61
CA VAL A 40 -18.02 22.33 26.08
C VAL A 40 -18.81 21.71 24.93
N ALA A 41 -19.18 22.48 23.91
CA ALA A 41 -19.85 21.96 22.71
C ALA A 41 -18.92 21.04 21.90
N THR A 42 -17.66 21.43 21.73
CA THR A 42 -16.62 20.62 21.08
C THR A 42 -16.36 19.34 21.86
N VAL A 43 -16.25 19.39 23.18
CA VAL A 43 -16.08 18.19 24.03
C VAL A 43 -17.31 17.29 23.96
N LYS A 44 -18.53 17.82 23.96
CA LYS A 44 -19.74 17.01 23.76
C LYS A 44 -19.81 16.39 22.37
N ALA A 45 -19.40 17.11 21.33
CA ALA A 45 -19.33 16.60 19.96
C ALA A 45 -18.26 15.51 19.82
N ILE A 46 -17.10 15.68 20.48
CA ILE A 46 -16.05 14.66 20.57
C ILE A 46 -16.60 13.43 21.27
N ILE A 47 -17.20 13.56 22.45
CA ILE A 47 -17.74 12.41 23.21
C ILE A 47 -18.86 11.71 22.43
N ALA A 48 -19.73 12.45 21.75
CA ALA A 48 -20.76 11.87 20.89
C ALA A 48 -20.13 11.13 19.69
N GLY A 49 -19.13 11.74 19.04
CA GLY A 49 -18.34 11.13 17.97
C GLY A 49 -17.60 9.87 18.42
N THR A 50 -17.01 9.88 19.61
CA THR A 50 -16.33 8.71 20.20
C THR A 50 -17.32 7.60 20.53
N LYS A 51 -18.53 7.91 21.02
CA LYS A 51 -19.57 6.90 21.25
C LYS A 51 -20.08 6.26 19.95
N VAL A 52 -20.24 7.05 18.90
CA VAL A 52 -20.61 6.55 17.56
C VAL A 52 -19.48 5.71 16.97
N LEU A 53 -18.23 6.14 17.13
CA LEU A 53 -17.04 5.40 16.68
C LEU A 53 -16.87 4.08 17.43
N VAL A 54 -17.05 4.07 18.75
CA VAL A 54 -16.98 2.84 19.57
C VAL A 54 -18.12 1.88 19.22
N ALA A 55 -19.32 2.39 18.94
CA ALA A 55 -20.45 1.57 18.47
C ALA A 55 -20.21 1.01 17.04
N ALA A 56 -19.57 1.77 16.15
CA ALA A 56 -19.20 1.33 14.81
C ALA A 56 -18.05 0.31 14.81
N ILE A 57 -17.06 0.48 15.70
CA ILE A 57 -15.95 -0.48 15.91
C ILE A 57 -16.50 -1.79 16.49
N ALA A 58 -17.43 -1.73 17.45
CA ALA A 58 -18.07 -2.91 18.03
C ALA A 58 -18.96 -3.69 17.03
N ALA A 59 -19.37 -3.06 15.92
CA ALA A 59 -20.18 -3.66 14.87
C ALA A 59 -19.38 -4.10 13.63
N GLY A 60 -18.04 -4.13 13.69
CA GLY A 60 -17.18 -4.59 12.58
C GLY A 60 -16.61 -3.49 11.67
N GLY A 61 -16.78 -2.20 12.00
CA GLY A 61 -16.34 -1.07 11.19
C GLY A 61 -14.85 -0.70 11.26
N TRP A 62 -14.01 -1.49 11.94
CA TRP A 62 -12.57 -1.19 12.05
C TRP A 62 -11.85 -1.26 10.70
N ILE A 63 -12.30 -2.15 9.81
CA ILE A 63 -11.77 -2.29 8.44
C ILE A 63 -12.03 -1.02 7.62
N ALA A 64 -13.23 -0.43 7.70
CA ALA A 64 -13.56 0.81 7.00
C ALA A 64 -12.74 2.01 7.49
N VAL A 65 -12.43 2.08 8.79
CA VAL A 65 -11.58 3.14 9.36
C VAL A 65 -10.12 2.98 8.91
N LEU A 66 -9.63 1.74 8.82
CA LEU A 66 -8.28 1.42 8.35
C LEU A 66 -8.13 1.77 6.85
N ILE A 67 -9.13 1.42 6.02
CA ILE A 67 -9.17 1.74 4.59
C ILE A 67 -9.24 3.25 4.37
N ILE A 68 -10.08 3.98 5.12
CA ILE A 68 -10.17 5.45 5.01
C ILE A 68 -8.84 6.12 5.43
N MET A 69 -8.16 5.62 6.46
CA MET A 69 -6.82 6.11 6.82
C MET A 69 -5.82 5.89 5.69
N ILE A 70 -5.80 4.70 5.08
CA ILE A 70 -4.89 4.37 3.98
C ILE A 70 -5.16 5.25 2.77
N VAL A 71 -6.42 5.46 2.39
CA VAL A 71 -6.81 6.32 1.25
C VAL A 71 -6.43 7.79 1.50
N VAL A 72 -6.61 8.32 2.71
CA VAL A 72 -6.25 9.71 3.05
C VAL A 72 -4.72 9.90 3.08
N LEU A 73 -3.98 8.93 3.62
CA LEU A 73 -2.52 8.98 3.69
C LEU A 73 -1.88 8.84 2.30
N PHE A 74 -2.41 7.98 1.43
CA PHE A 74 -1.94 7.84 0.06
C PHE A 74 -2.37 8.99 -0.86
N GLY A 75 -3.60 9.51 -0.72
CA GLY A 75 -4.05 10.70 -1.46
C GLY A 75 -3.18 11.92 -1.16
N ALA A 76 -2.71 12.05 0.08
CA ALA A 76 -1.75 13.09 0.47
C ALA A 76 -0.34 12.83 -0.11
N ALA A 77 0.11 11.58 -0.20
CA ALA A 77 1.39 11.23 -0.81
C ALA A 77 1.40 11.49 -2.32
N VAL A 78 0.36 11.08 -3.06
CA VAL A 78 0.24 11.31 -4.51
C VAL A 78 0.24 12.80 -4.85
N ALA A 79 -0.41 13.64 -4.04
CA ALA A 79 -0.40 15.09 -4.22
C ALA A 79 0.95 15.75 -3.94
N MET A 80 1.85 15.10 -3.19
CA MET A 80 3.16 15.64 -2.81
C MET A 80 4.33 15.13 -3.67
N PHE A 81 4.16 14.05 -4.44
CA PHE A 81 5.22 13.42 -5.25
C PHE A 81 5.06 13.59 -6.78
N GLY A 82 4.12 14.43 -7.24
CA GLY A 82 3.86 14.69 -8.66
C GLY A 82 4.89 15.57 -9.38
N GLY A 83 6.19 15.25 -9.28
CA GLY A 83 7.24 15.98 -10.00
C GLY A 83 8.64 15.43 -9.78
N GLY A 84 9.03 14.41 -10.53
CA GLY A 84 10.40 13.90 -10.55
C GLY A 84 10.57 12.80 -11.59
N SER A 85 11.19 13.14 -12.72
CA SER A 85 11.55 12.23 -13.78
C SER A 85 12.81 11.47 -13.41
N ASP A 86 12.72 10.15 -13.22
CA ASP A 86 13.73 9.16 -13.58
C ASP A 86 13.08 7.77 -13.61
N SER A 87 13.45 6.99 -14.62
CA SER A 87 12.73 5.83 -15.15
C SER A 87 12.72 4.61 -14.21
N ASN A 88 11.70 4.52 -13.36
CA ASN A 88 11.03 3.27 -12.93
C ASN A 88 9.55 3.56 -12.57
N SER A 89 8.98 4.54 -13.25
CA SER A 89 7.69 5.14 -12.92
C SER A 89 6.55 4.11 -13.00
N TYR A 90 5.69 4.11 -11.98
CA TYR A 90 4.26 3.85 -12.13
C TYR A 90 3.85 4.24 -13.55
N THR A 91 3.26 3.32 -14.32
CA THR A 91 2.58 3.72 -15.55
C THR A 91 1.18 4.07 -15.09
N PRO A 92 0.84 5.36 -14.97
CA PRO A 92 -0.53 5.71 -14.69
C PRO A 92 -1.44 5.02 -15.70
N VAL A 93 -2.62 4.63 -15.24
CA VAL A 93 -3.69 4.32 -16.17
C VAL A 93 -3.91 5.52 -17.09
N SER A 94 -4.41 5.26 -18.29
CA SER A 94 -4.62 6.34 -19.27
C SER A 94 -5.60 7.38 -18.75
N ALA A 95 -5.56 8.59 -19.31
CA ALA A 95 -6.54 9.63 -18.98
C ALA A 95 -7.97 9.19 -19.29
N GLU A 96 -8.13 8.33 -20.30
CA GLU A 96 -9.40 7.68 -20.66
C GLU A 96 -9.92 6.77 -19.54
N VAL A 97 -9.05 5.96 -18.91
CA VAL A 97 -9.44 5.15 -17.75
C VAL A 97 -9.74 6.05 -16.55
N GLU A 98 -8.92 7.07 -16.30
CA GLU A 98 -9.11 7.98 -15.17
C GLU A 98 -10.44 8.73 -15.26
N ALA A 99 -10.88 9.07 -16.47
CA ALA A 99 -12.18 9.70 -16.70
C ALA A 99 -13.37 8.85 -16.23
N TYR A 100 -13.21 7.53 -16.15
CA TYR A 100 -14.24 6.62 -15.63
C TYR A 100 -14.22 6.45 -14.11
N GLU A 101 -13.26 7.03 -13.38
CA GLU A 101 -13.15 6.87 -11.93
C GLU A 101 -14.47 7.12 -11.18
N PRO A 102 -15.25 8.19 -11.42
CA PRO A 102 -16.51 8.40 -10.71
C PRO A 102 -17.53 7.28 -10.92
N ILE A 103 -17.56 6.69 -12.12
CA ILE A 103 -18.47 5.60 -12.48
C ILE A 103 -17.97 4.27 -11.88
N ILE A 104 -16.65 4.03 -11.93
CA ILE A 104 -16.00 2.88 -11.29
C ILE A 104 -16.27 2.92 -9.78
N GLN A 105 -16.04 4.05 -9.11
CA GLN A 105 -16.29 4.21 -7.68
C GLN A 105 -17.76 3.96 -7.32
N LYS A 106 -18.70 4.46 -8.14
CA LYS A 106 -20.14 4.21 -7.97
C LYS A 106 -20.44 2.72 -7.93
N TYR A 107 -20.01 1.95 -8.94
CA TYR A 107 -20.34 0.53 -9.01
C TYR A 107 -19.51 -0.35 -8.10
N ALA A 108 -18.24 0.00 -7.85
CA ALA A 108 -17.43 -0.66 -6.84
C ALA A 108 -18.11 -0.59 -5.46
N LYS A 109 -18.63 0.59 -5.10
CA LYS A 109 -19.41 0.79 -3.87
C LYS A 109 -20.74 0.03 -3.90
N GLU A 110 -21.48 0.12 -5.00
CA GLU A 110 -22.78 -0.54 -5.16
C GLU A 110 -22.68 -2.05 -4.98
N TYR A 111 -21.61 -2.66 -5.51
CA TYR A 111 -21.41 -4.11 -5.46
C TYR A 111 -20.58 -4.58 -4.26
N GLY A 112 -20.11 -3.67 -3.41
CA GLY A 112 -19.46 -3.99 -2.14
C GLY A 112 -17.98 -4.32 -2.24
N ILE A 113 -17.27 -3.74 -3.21
CA ILE A 113 -15.81 -3.81 -3.38
C ILE A 113 -15.16 -2.41 -3.53
N PRO A 114 -15.54 -1.39 -2.72
CA PRO A 114 -15.04 -0.01 -2.88
C PRO A 114 -13.52 0.14 -2.72
N GLU A 115 -12.85 -0.79 -2.05
CA GLU A 115 -11.41 -0.83 -1.85
C GLU A 115 -10.62 -1.35 -3.08
N TYR A 116 -11.31 -1.87 -4.10
CA TYR A 116 -10.72 -2.42 -5.32
C TYR A 116 -10.81 -1.48 -6.53
N VAL A 117 -11.13 -0.19 -6.33
CA VAL A 117 -11.22 0.82 -7.40
C VAL A 117 -9.97 0.86 -8.28
N GLU A 118 -8.78 0.86 -7.67
CA GLU A 118 -7.53 0.86 -8.42
C GLU A 118 -7.28 -0.45 -9.17
N LEU A 119 -7.79 -1.59 -8.67
CA LEU A 119 -7.70 -2.87 -9.38
C LEU A 119 -8.64 -2.89 -10.59
N ILE A 120 -9.85 -2.33 -10.44
CA ILE A 120 -10.82 -2.18 -11.54
C ILE A 120 -10.22 -1.28 -12.65
N LYS A 121 -9.58 -0.17 -12.28
CA LYS A 121 -8.87 0.70 -13.23
C LYS A 121 -7.74 -0.05 -13.95
N ALA A 122 -6.96 -0.86 -13.23
CA ALA A 122 -5.90 -1.67 -13.83
C ALA A 122 -6.44 -2.73 -14.81
N VAL A 123 -7.56 -3.38 -14.48
CA VAL A 123 -8.28 -4.29 -15.38
C VAL A 123 -8.75 -3.55 -16.63
N MET A 124 -9.46 -2.42 -16.48
CA MET A 124 -9.90 -1.59 -17.62
C MET A 124 -8.74 -1.16 -18.51
N MET A 125 -7.60 -0.81 -17.89
CA MET A 125 -6.40 -0.40 -18.60
C MET A 125 -5.85 -1.54 -19.47
N GLN A 126 -5.86 -2.77 -18.96
CA GLN A 126 -5.44 -3.94 -19.71
C GLN A 126 -6.45 -4.31 -20.82
N GLU A 127 -7.75 -4.22 -20.56
CA GLU A 127 -8.80 -4.61 -21.50
C GLU A 127 -8.90 -3.70 -22.73
N SER A 128 -8.85 -2.39 -22.51
CA SER A 128 -9.07 -1.41 -23.59
C SER A 128 -8.22 -0.15 -23.49
N GLY A 129 -7.58 0.07 -22.34
CA GLY A 129 -7.02 1.38 -22.02
C GLY A 129 -8.09 2.45 -21.87
N GLY A 130 -9.32 2.08 -21.49
CA GLY A 130 -10.47 2.97 -21.34
C GLY A 130 -11.13 3.37 -22.67
N ARG A 131 -10.86 2.63 -23.76
CA ARG A 131 -11.28 2.99 -25.11
C ARG A 131 -12.49 2.18 -25.56
N GLY A 132 -13.22 2.73 -26.53
CA GLY A 132 -14.37 2.06 -27.14
C GLY A 132 -15.65 2.15 -26.30
N LEU A 133 -16.64 1.34 -26.66
CA LEU A 133 -17.94 1.32 -25.98
C LEU A 133 -18.08 0.19 -24.96
N ASP A 134 -17.11 -0.71 -24.92
CA ASP A 134 -17.00 -1.80 -23.96
C ASP A 134 -15.63 -1.74 -23.25
N PRO A 135 -15.38 -0.69 -22.44
CA PRO A 135 -14.06 -0.45 -21.85
C PRO A 135 -13.55 -1.55 -20.91
N MET A 136 -14.45 -2.35 -20.32
CA MET A 136 -14.09 -3.51 -19.50
C MET A 136 -14.08 -4.82 -20.30
N GLN A 137 -14.33 -4.79 -21.62
CA GLN A 137 -14.52 -5.99 -22.46
C GLN A 137 -15.45 -7.04 -21.83
N ALA A 138 -16.55 -6.57 -21.24
CA ALA A 138 -17.45 -7.38 -20.42
C ALA A 138 -18.59 -8.03 -21.24
N ALA A 139 -18.65 -7.82 -22.56
CA ALA A 139 -19.73 -8.32 -23.41
C ALA A 139 -19.91 -9.84 -23.36
N GLU A 140 -18.81 -10.59 -23.30
CA GLU A 140 -18.84 -12.06 -23.26
C GLU A 140 -19.20 -12.62 -21.87
N GLY A 141 -19.17 -11.76 -20.84
CA GLY A 141 -19.43 -12.10 -19.45
C GLY A 141 -20.88 -12.49 -19.14
N SER A 142 -21.05 -13.23 -18.04
CA SER A 142 -22.32 -13.69 -17.49
C SER A 142 -23.23 -12.56 -16.97
N PHE A 143 -22.66 -11.43 -16.53
CA PHE A 143 -23.44 -10.28 -16.06
C PHE A 143 -23.97 -9.39 -17.19
N ASN A 144 -23.54 -9.61 -18.44
CA ASN A 144 -24.18 -9.00 -19.60
C ASN A 144 -25.51 -9.70 -19.89
N THR A 145 -26.60 -8.97 -19.74
CA THR A 145 -27.98 -9.44 -20.01
C THR A 145 -28.69 -8.57 -21.05
N ARG A 146 -28.02 -7.53 -21.56
CA ARG A 146 -28.62 -6.52 -22.45
C ARG A 146 -28.08 -6.56 -23.88
N TYR A 147 -26.84 -6.97 -24.08
CA TYR A 147 -26.15 -6.95 -25.37
C TYR A 147 -25.71 -8.36 -25.80
N PRO A 148 -25.42 -8.60 -27.09
CA PRO A 148 -24.89 -9.88 -27.56
C PRO A 148 -23.58 -10.26 -26.86
N HIS A 149 -23.40 -11.57 -26.61
CA HIS A 149 -22.16 -12.14 -26.06
C HIS A 149 -21.14 -12.36 -27.16
N GLU A 150 -20.61 -11.27 -27.69
CA GLU A 150 -19.57 -11.26 -28.70
C GLU A 150 -18.57 -10.14 -28.41
N PRO A 151 -17.32 -10.22 -28.90
CA PRO A 151 -16.31 -9.20 -28.65
C PRO A 151 -16.81 -7.80 -29.02
N ASN A 152 -16.70 -6.84 -28.09
CA ASN A 152 -17.23 -5.47 -28.22
C ASN A 152 -18.75 -5.38 -28.47
N GLY A 153 -19.54 -6.37 -28.03
CA GLY A 153 -21.00 -6.41 -28.17
C GLY A 153 -21.73 -5.30 -27.38
N ILE A 154 -21.18 -4.88 -26.24
CA ILE A 154 -21.73 -3.78 -25.43
C ILE A 154 -21.50 -2.44 -26.13
N LYS A 155 -22.57 -1.64 -26.25
CA LYS A 155 -22.55 -0.29 -26.87
C LYS A 155 -22.75 0.85 -25.87
N ASP A 156 -22.65 0.54 -24.58
CA ASP A 156 -22.91 1.43 -23.45
C ASP A 156 -21.75 1.31 -22.44
N PRO A 157 -20.83 2.29 -22.41
CA PRO A 157 -19.66 2.23 -21.54
C PRO A 157 -19.99 2.11 -20.05
N GLU A 158 -21.05 2.78 -19.58
CA GLU A 158 -21.44 2.69 -18.17
C GLU A 158 -21.93 1.27 -17.86
N TYR A 159 -22.68 0.66 -18.77
CA TYR A 159 -23.10 -0.74 -18.63
C TYR A 159 -21.95 -1.74 -18.70
N SER A 160 -20.96 -1.51 -19.57
CA SER A 160 -19.72 -2.31 -19.58
C SER A 160 -19.03 -2.28 -18.22
N ILE A 161 -18.96 -1.11 -17.58
CA ILE A 161 -18.38 -0.97 -16.23
C ILE A 161 -19.23 -1.72 -15.19
N GLN A 162 -20.57 -1.62 -15.24
CA GLN A 162 -21.44 -2.39 -14.35
C GLN A 162 -21.19 -3.91 -14.44
N CYS A 163 -21.13 -4.44 -15.65
CA CYS A 163 -20.88 -5.86 -15.87
C CYS A 163 -19.47 -6.24 -15.44
N GLY A 164 -18.46 -5.50 -15.89
CA GLY A 164 -17.05 -5.77 -15.58
C GLY A 164 -16.74 -5.74 -14.08
N VAL A 165 -17.32 -4.82 -13.32
CA VAL A 165 -17.14 -4.77 -11.85
C VAL A 165 -17.78 -5.99 -11.16
N GLN A 166 -18.93 -6.45 -11.64
CA GLN A 166 -19.56 -7.67 -11.10
C GLN A 166 -18.77 -8.94 -11.46
N GLU A 167 -18.25 -9.04 -12.68
CA GLU A 167 -17.36 -10.14 -13.09
C GLU A 167 -16.12 -10.18 -12.19
N LEU A 168 -15.45 -9.04 -11.98
CA LEU A 168 -14.28 -8.96 -11.12
C LEU A 168 -14.62 -9.32 -9.67
N LYS A 169 -15.74 -8.81 -9.13
CA LYS A 169 -16.21 -9.19 -7.79
C LYS A 169 -16.42 -10.70 -7.68
N ALA A 170 -17.06 -11.31 -8.66
CA ALA A 170 -17.32 -12.75 -8.66
C ALA A 170 -16.02 -13.55 -8.66
N ALA A 171 -15.02 -13.10 -9.42
CA ALA A 171 -13.69 -13.68 -9.45
C ALA A 171 -12.96 -13.52 -8.10
N LEU A 172 -12.95 -12.31 -7.51
CA LEU A 172 -12.35 -12.03 -6.20
C LEU A 172 -12.98 -12.90 -5.10
N THR A 173 -14.30 -13.04 -5.12
CA THR A 173 -15.04 -13.88 -4.15
C THR A 173 -14.69 -15.36 -4.32
N SER A 174 -14.64 -15.85 -5.56
CA SER A 174 -14.36 -17.27 -5.85
C SER A 174 -12.91 -17.64 -5.53
N ALA A 175 -12.00 -16.68 -5.68
CA ALA A 175 -10.60 -16.82 -5.33
C ALA A 175 -10.32 -16.62 -3.83
N GLU A 176 -11.33 -16.25 -3.03
CA GLU A 176 -11.20 -15.99 -1.58
C GLU A 176 -10.25 -14.83 -1.23
N VAL A 177 -10.24 -13.78 -2.06
CA VAL A 177 -9.40 -12.60 -1.82
C VAL A 177 -9.84 -11.87 -0.54
N GLU A 178 -8.92 -11.71 0.40
CA GLU A 178 -9.21 -11.07 1.69
C GLU A 178 -9.00 -9.55 1.68
N SER A 179 -8.08 -9.05 0.84
CA SER A 179 -7.74 -7.63 0.80
C SER A 179 -7.12 -7.18 -0.54
N PRO A 180 -7.08 -5.87 -0.85
CA PRO A 180 -6.42 -5.32 -2.03
C PRO A 180 -4.91 -5.62 -2.16
N ILE A 181 -4.28 -6.19 -1.13
CA ILE A 181 -2.86 -6.55 -1.11
C ILE A 181 -2.63 -8.07 -1.11
N ASP A 182 -3.70 -8.87 -1.13
CA ASP A 182 -3.65 -10.33 -1.18
C ASP A 182 -3.29 -10.81 -2.60
N MET A 183 -2.02 -10.66 -2.96
CA MET A 183 -1.56 -10.89 -4.33
C MET A 183 -1.69 -12.33 -4.81
N GLU A 184 -1.63 -13.31 -3.89
CA GLU A 184 -1.79 -14.72 -4.24
C GLU A 184 -3.19 -14.97 -4.79
N HIS A 185 -4.23 -14.60 -4.03
CA HIS A 185 -5.61 -14.77 -4.46
C HIS A 185 -6.02 -13.75 -5.53
N ILE A 186 -5.44 -12.54 -5.56
CA ILE A 186 -5.68 -11.58 -6.64
C ILE A 186 -5.17 -12.10 -7.98
N LYS A 187 -3.98 -12.73 -8.04
CA LYS A 187 -3.48 -13.34 -9.28
C LYS A 187 -4.42 -14.44 -9.78
N LEU A 188 -4.95 -15.25 -8.87
CA LEU A 188 -5.96 -16.26 -9.18
C LEU A 188 -7.28 -15.64 -9.69
N ALA A 189 -7.78 -14.60 -9.03
CA ALA A 189 -8.97 -13.89 -9.44
C ALA A 189 -8.81 -13.24 -10.82
N LEU A 190 -7.69 -12.57 -11.07
CA LEU A 190 -7.40 -11.93 -12.35
C LEU A 190 -7.33 -12.94 -13.50
N GLN A 191 -6.66 -14.08 -13.30
CA GLN A 191 -6.67 -15.12 -14.34
C GLN A 191 -8.07 -15.72 -14.54
N GLY A 192 -8.87 -15.82 -13.47
CA GLY A 192 -10.28 -16.19 -13.53
C GLY A 192 -11.17 -15.18 -14.24
N TYR A 193 -10.85 -13.88 -14.18
CA TYR A 193 -11.51 -12.85 -14.98
C TYR A 193 -11.27 -13.08 -16.48
N ASN A 194 -10.02 -13.39 -16.85
CA ASN A 194 -9.63 -13.60 -18.24
C ASN A 194 -10.11 -14.94 -18.85
N PHE A 195 -10.03 -16.04 -18.08
CA PHE A 195 -10.42 -17.38 -18.53
C PHE A 195 -11.84 -17.78 -18.13
N GLY A 196 -12.54 -16.94 -17.38
CA GLY A 196 -13.79 -17.28 -16.71
C GLY A 196 -13.59 -18.06 -15.39
N ASN A 197 -14.58 -17.95 -14.51
CA ASN A 197 -14.52 -18.48 -13.13
C ASN A 197 -14.29 -20.00 -13.02
N GLY A 198 -14.53 -20.77 -14.09
CA GLY A 198 -14.20 -22.19 -14.14
C GLY A 198 -12.72 -22.49 -13.93
N TYR A 199 -11.85 -21.56 -14.33
CA TYR A 199 -10.40 -21.65 -14.07
C TYR A 199 -10.09 -21.64 -12.56
N ILE A 200 -10.77 -20.79 -11.78
CA ILE A 200 -10.49 -20.61 -10.36
C ILE A 200 -10.68 -21.94 -9.60
N SER A 201 -11.82 -22.60 -9.80
CA SER A 201 -12.10 -23.89 -9.16
C SER A 201 -11.15 -24.98 -9.65
N TRP A 202 -10.82 -24.99 -10.95
CA TRP A 202 -9.87 -25.95 -11.52
C TRP A 202 -8.46 -25.78 -10.93
N ALA A 203 -7.96 -24.55 -10.84
CA ALA A 203 -6.63 -24.26 -10.31
C ALA A 203 -6.51 -24.61 -8.82
N LYS A 204 -7.53 -24.27 -8.01
CA LYS A 204 -7.58 -24.66 -6.58
C LYS A 204 -7.61 -26.17 -6.39
N THR A 205 -8.42 -26.87 -7.19
CA THR A 205 -8.58 -28.33 -7.05
C THR A 205 -7.32 -29.10 -7.44
N ASN A 206 -6.64 -28.69 -8.51
CA ASN A 206 -5.51 -29.44 -9.07
C ASN A 206 -4.16 -28.96 -8.55
N TYR A 207 -4.04 -27.68 -8.16
CA TYR A 207 -2.76 -27.03 -7.88
C TYR A 207 -2.74 -26.21 -6.59
N GLY A 208 -3.85 -26.11 -5.86
CA GLY A 208 -3.97 -25.30 -4.65
C GLY A 208 -4.07 -23.79 -4.89
N GLY A 209 -3.89 -23.30 -6.12
CA GLY A 209 -3.94 -21.87 -6.44
C GLY A 209 -3.43 -21.54 -7.84
N TYR A 210 -3.14 -20.25 -8.07
CA TYR A 210 -2.61 -19.78 -9.35
C TYR A 210 -1.12 -20.07 -9.51
N SER A 211 -0.71 -20.49 -10.71
CA SER A 211 0.66 -20.38 -11.18
C SER A 211 0.67 -20.03 -12.68
N TYR A 212 1.75 -19.45 -13.19
CA TYR A 212 1.84 -19.24 -14.64
C TYR A 212 1.77 -20.57 -15.41
N ALA A 213 2.39 -21.63 -14.88
CA ALA A 213 2.41 -22.95 -15.51
C ALA A 213 1.00 -23.55 -15.67
N ASN A 214 0.16 -23.48 -14.63
CA ASN A 214 -1.20 -24.01 -14.73
C ASN A 214 -2.13 -23.12 -15.57
N ALA A 215 -1.87 -21.82 -15.68
CA ALA A 215 -2.56 -20.95 -16.63
C ALA A 215 -2.26 -21.35 -18.09
N VAL A 216 -0.99 -21.64 -18.42
CA VAL A 216 -0.58 -22.16 -19.73
C VAL A 216 -1.22 -23.51 -20.03
N GLU A 217 -1.22 -24.41 -19.05
CA GLU A 217 -1.84 -25.72 -19.19
C GLU A 217 -3.35 -25.62 -19.45
N PHE A 218 -4.06 -24.82 -18.66
CA PHE A 218 -5.50 -24.61 -18.83
C PHE A 218 -5.80 -24.01 -20.21
N SER A 219 -5.08 -22.97 -20.61
CA SER A 219 -5.22 -22.35 -21.93
C SER A 219 -5.03 -23.38 -23.05
N THR A 220 -4.00 -24.22 -22.96
CA THR A 220 -3.71 -25.28 -23.95
C THR A 220 -4.86 -26.30 -24.02
N GLN A 221 -5.38 -26.76 -22.87
CA GLN A 221 -6.48 -27.72 -22.83
C GLN A 221 -7.78 -27.14 -23.43
N GLN A 222 -8.10 -25.88 -23.13
CA GLN A 222 -9.31 -25.24 -23.67
C GLN A 222 -9.18 -24.94 -25.15
N ALA A 223 -8.03 -24.43 -25.60
CA ALA A 223 -7.74 -24.21 -27.01
C ALA A 223 -7.89 -25.52 -27.81
N GLN A 224 -7.31 -26.62 -27.32
CA GLN A 224 -7.47 -27.94 -27.95
C GLN A 224 -8.93 -28.42 -27.98
N ARG A 225 -9.67 -28.24 -26.88
CA ARG A 225 -11.08 -28.64 -26.78
C ARG A 225 -11.98 -27.89 -27.76
N LEU A 226 -11.71 -26.61 -27.97
CA LEU A 226 -12.51 -25.71 -28.81
C LEU A 226 -12.01 -25.64 -30.26
N GLY A 227 -10.83 -26.22 -30.54
CA GLY A 227 -10.18 -26.11 -31.85
C GLY A 227 -9.67 -24.70 -32.15
N TRP A 228 -9.23 -23.98 -31.13
CA TRP A 228 -8.67 -22.62 -31.23
C TRP A 228 -7.14 -22.64 -31.17
N ASP A 229 -6.50 -21.60 -31.71
CA ASP A 229 -5.04 -21.45 -31.67
C ASP A 229 -4.52 -21.07 -30.26
N SER A 230 -5.33 -20.33 -29.50
CA SER A 230 -5.08 -19.97 -28.11
C SER A 230 -6.39 -19.74 -27.36
N TYR A 231 -6.34 -19.79 -26.03
CA TYR A 231 -7.47 -19.48 -25.17
C TYR A 231 -7.06 -18.43 -24.14
N GLY A 232 -7.58 -17.21 -24.29
CA GLY A 232 -7.28 -16.05 -23.44
C GLY A 232 -5.79 -15.69 -23.36
N ASP A 233 -5.43 -14.94 -22.32
CA ASP A 233 -4.08 -14.45 -22.04
C ASP A 233 -3.50 -15.16 -20.80
N THR A 234 -2.52 -16.03 -21.03
CA THR A 234 -1.84 -16.78 -19.97
C THR A 234 -1.01 -15.90 -19.01
N GLN A 235 -0.72 -14.66 -19.39
CA GLN A 235 0.06 -13.70 -18.60
C GLN A 235 -0.82 -12.57 -18.04
N TYR A 236 -2.14 -12.74 -18.10
CA TYR A 236 -3.10 -11.69 -17.76
C TYR A 236 -2.87 -11.05 -16.37
N PRO A 237 -2.59 -11.81 -15.28
CA PRO A 237 -2.26 -11.21 -13.99
C PRO A 237 -1.06 -10.26 -14.06
N ALA A 238 0.02 -10.64 -14.75
CA ALA A 238 1.20 -9.79 -14.89
C ALA A 238 0.88 -8.51 -15.68
N HIS A 239 0.07 -8.62 -16.74
CA HIS A 239 -0.32 -7.49 -17.57
C HIS A 239 -1.27 -6.51 -16.88
N VAL A 240 -2.13 -6.97 -15.97
CA VAL A 240 -2.97 -6.10 -15.14
C VAL A 240 -2.15 -5.46 -14.03
N LEU A 241 -1.38 -6.26 -13.29
CA LEU A 241 -0.70 -5.81 -12.07
C LEU A 241 0.37 -4.73 -12.31
N ARG A 242 0.88 -4.59 -13.54
CA ARG A 242 1.78 -3.47 -13.91
C ARG A 242 1.15 -2.09 -13.74
N TYR A 243 -0.18 -2.00 -13.83
CA TYR A 243 -0.99 -0.80 -13.65
C TYR A 243 -1.60 -0.69 -12.25
N TYR A 244 -1.51 -1.74 -11.44
CA TYR A 244 -2.08 -1.76 -10.11
C TYR A 244 -1.09 -1.17 -9.09
N PRO A 245 -1.45 -0.12 -8.33
CA PRO A 245 -0.55 0.50 -7.37
C PRO A 245 0.00 -0.49 -6.33
N TYR A 246 -0.81 -1.46 -5.89
CA TYR A 246 -0.38 -2.51 -4.95
C TYR A 246 0.25 -3.73 -5.64
N GLY A 247 0.10 -3.84 -6.96
CA GLY A 247 0.65 -4.95 -7.76
C GLY A 247 2.16 -4.85 -7.99
N ARG A 248 2.72 -3.63 -7.94
CA ARG A 248 4.17 -3.42 -8.16
C ARG A 248 5.06 -3.87 -7.01
N ALA A 249 4.57 -3.88 -5.76
CA ALA A 249 5.29 -4.47 -4.64
C ALA A 249 5.62 -5.98 -4.84
N PHE A 250 4.96 -6.64 -5.81
CA PHE A 250 5.08 -8.07 -6.09
C PHE A 250 5.28 -8.42 -7.58
N THR A 251 5.47 -7.42 -8.46
CA THR A 251 5.71 -7.61 -9.91
C THR A 251 6.82 -6.73 -10.49
N ALA A 252 7.36 -5.77 -9.75
CA ALA A 252 8.55 -5.04 -10.16
C ALA A 252 9.80 -5.78 -9.67
N GLY A 253 10.46 -6.54 -10.55
CA GLY A 253 11.87 -6.85 -10.34
C GLY A 253 12.63 -5.53 -10.19
N GLY A 254 13.48 -5.45 -9.17
CA GLY A 254 14.26 -4.24 -8.88
C GLY A 254 14.50 -4.01 -7.39
N ASN A 255 15.52 -3.23 -7.10
CA ASN A 255 15.97 -2.95 -5.75
C ASN A 255 14.92 -2.27 -4.83
N GLN A 256 13.89 -1.62 -5.40
CA GLN A 256 12.81 -0.97 -4.66
C GLN A 256 11.78 -1.95 -4.04
N ALA A 257 11.53 -3.11 -4.65
CA ALA A 257 10.40 -3.96 -4.23
C ALA A 257 10.58 -4.52 -2.81
N ILE A 258 11.79 -4.95 -2.45
CA ILE A 258 12.08 -5.43 -1.10
C ILE A 258 11.92 -4.33 -0.05
N VAL A 259 12.18 -3.07 -0.44
CA VAL A 259 11.97 -1.91 0.43
C VAL A 259 10.48 -1.67 0.65
N GLU A 260 9.67 -1.72 -0.40
CA GLU A 260 8.22 -1.55 -0.29
C GLU A 260 7.60 -2.65 0.57
N VAL A 261 7.99 -3.91 0.38
CA VAL A 261 7.57 -5.02 1.24
C VAL A 261 7.98 -4.75 2.68
N ALA A 262 9.23 -4.36 2.94
CA ALA A 262 9.69 -4.04 4.29
C ALA A 262 8.90 -2.90 4.93
N LEU A 263 8.60 -1.83 4.17
CA LEU A 263 7.81 -0.69 4.65
C LEU A 263 6.37 -1.08 5.04
N THR A 264 5.76 -2.07 4.36
CA THR A 264 4.43 -2.57 4.76
C THR A 264 4.41 -3.21 6.15
N GLN A 265 5.58 -3.63 6.65
CA GLN A 265 5.71 -4.33 7.91
C GLN A 265 5.93 -3.41 9.12
N LEU A 266 6.08 -2.10 8.90
CA LEU A 266 6.33 -1.14 9.98
C LEU A 266 5.28 -1.24 11.10
N GLY A 267 5.77 -1.33 12.34
CA GLY A 267 4.92 -1.47 13.53
C GLY A 267 4.55 -2.91 13.89
N ASN A 268 4.82 -3.91 13.05
CA ASN A 268 4.65 -5.32 13.41
C ASN A 268 5.58 -5.70 14.58
N GLN A 269 5.04 -6.32 15.64
CA GLN A 269 5.73 -6.64 16.91
C GLN A 269 5.87 -8.14 17.12
N GLY A 270 6.93 -8.58 17.82
CA GLY A 270 7.15 -9.98 18.22
C GLY A 270 7.59 -10.93 17.10
N GLY A 271 7.48 -10.52 15.83
CA GLY A 271 8.10 -11.17 14.69
C GLY A 271 7.54 -12.54 14.29
N GLN A 272 6.40 -12.96 14.88
CA GLN A 272 5.80 -14.28 14.63
C GLN A 272 5.70 -14.62 13.15
N PRO A 273 5.20 -13.72 12.26
CA PRO A 273 5.09 -14.04 10.85
C PRO A 273 6.43 -14.47 10.21
N TYR A 274 7.55 -13.88 10.64
CA TYR A 274 8.85 -14.10 10.00
C TYR A 274 9.56 -15.34 10.53
N TRP A 275 9.68 -15.50 11.85
CA TRP A 275 10.38 -16.66 12.40
C TRP A 275 9.59 -17.96 12.21
N SER A 276 8.25 -17.90 12.21
CA SER A 276 7.43 -19.09 11.95
C SER A 276 7.46 -19.48 10.47
N TRP A 277 7.39 -18.52 9.54
CA TRP A 277 7.61 -18.75 8.10
C TRP A 277 8.99 -19.36 7.82
N TYR A 278 10.03 -18.92 8.53
CA TYR A 278 11.37 -19.49 8.36
C TYR A 278 11.43 -20.97 8.77
N GLY A 279 10.58 -21.39 9.72
CA GLY A 279 10.46 -22.76 10.21
C GLY A 279 10.73 -22.93 11.71
N PHE A 280 10.81 -21.84 12.49
CA PHE A 280 10.97 -21.93 13.95
C PHE A 280 9.63 -22.12 14.65
N ASN A 281 9.61 -23.01 15.64
CA ASN A 281 8.41 -23.32 16.44
C ASN A 281 8.24 -22.42 17.68
N SER A 282 9.18 -21.51 17.93
CA SER A 282 9.17 -20.56 19.04
C SER A 282 9.94 -19.29 18.68
N ARG A 283 9.72 -18.20 19.42
CA ARG A 283 10.39 -16.92 19.20
C ARG A 283 11.92 -17.06 19.22
N VAL A 284 12.57 -16.54 18.17
CA VAL A 284 14.02 -16.36 18.04
C VAL A 284 14.32 -14.90 17.71
N GLU A 285 15.60 -14.48 17.73
CA GLU A 285 15.97 -13.19 17.14
C GLU A 285 15.67 -13.24 15.63
N TRP A 286 14.85 -12.30 15.16
CA TRP A 286 14.14 -12.47 13.89
C TRP A 286 14.48 -11.44 12.82
N CYS A 287 15.53 -10.63 13.01
CA CYS A 287 15.98 -9.63 12.03
C CYS A 287 16.32 -10.25 10.66
N ALA A 288 17.10 -11.33 10.64
CA ALA A 288 17.43 -12.05 9.41
C ALA A 288 16.23 -12.82 8.82
N CYS A 289 15.35 -13.37 9.67
CA CYS A 289 14.10 -13.97 9.22
C CYS A 289 13.23 -12.94 8.50
N PHE A 290 13.18 -11.70 9.01
CA PHE A 290 12.45 -10.60 8.39
C PHE A 290 13.03 -10.24 7.01
N VAL A 291 14.35 -10.10 6.88
CA VAL A 291 14.98 -9.81 5.58
C VAL A 291 14.73 -10.94 4.58
N SER A 292 14.88 -12.20 5.01
CA SER A 292 14.56 -13.36 4.18
C SER A 292 13.10 -13.41 3.78
N TRP A 293 12.17 -13.10 4.70
CA TRP A 293 10.75 -13.06 4.39
C TRP A 293 10.44 -11.97 3.35
N CYS A 294 11.00 -10.77 3.50
CA CYS A 294 10.83 -9.68 2.52
C CYS A 294 11.39 -10.08 1.14
N ALA A 295 12.54 -10.74 1.11
CA ALA A 295 13.13 -11.27 -0.12
C ALA A 295 12.26 -12.37 -0.76
N ASP A 296 11.66 -13.25 0.04
CA ASP A 296 10.72 -14.29 -0.41
C ASP A 296 9.48 -13.68 -1.07
N GLN A 297 8.89 -12.67 -0.43
CA GLN A 297 7.72 -11.95 -0.98
C GLN A 297 8.01 -11.32 -2.35
N CYS A 298 9.28 -10.98 -2.62
CA CYS A 298 9.72 -10.43 -3.89
C CYS A 298 10.19 -11.50 -4.91
N GLY A 299 10.23 -12.78 -4.55
CA GLY A 299 10.83 -13.84 -5.37
C GLY A 299 12.37 -13.79 -5.45
N TYR A 300 13.03 -13.04 -4.57
CA TYR A 300 14.49 -12.83 -4.58
C TYR A 300 15.28 -14.01 -4.04
N ILE A 301 14.64 -14.86 -3.23
CA ILE A 301 15.21 -16.14 -2.83
C ILE A 301 15.19 -17.12 -4.01
N GLU A 302 14.05 -17.26 -4.69
CA GLU A 302 13.90 -18.18 -5.82
C GLU A 302 14.81 -17.81 -6.99
N SER A 303 14.94 -16.51 -7.29
CA SER A 303 15.84 -15.99 -8.33
C SER A 303 17.32 -15.97 -7.94
N GLY A 304 17.66 -16.34 -6.70
CA GLY A 304 19.04 -16.39 -6.22
C GLY A 304 19.71 -15.03 -6.01
N LEU A 305 18.92 -13.96 -5.93
CA LEU A 305 19.42 -12.59 -5.71
C LEU A 305 19.76 -12.33 -4.24
N VAL A 306 18.99 -12.94 -3.33
CA VAL A 306 19.17 -12.86 -1.87
C VAL A 306 19.09 -14.28 -1.31
N PRO A 307 19.98 -14.71 -0.39
CA PRO A 307 19.88 -16.03 0.21
C PRO A 307 18.68 -16.12 1.16
N LYS A 308 18.19 -17.33 1.43
CA LYS A 308 17.36 -17.60 2.61
C LYS A 308 18.28 -17.79 3.82
N PHE A 309 18.20 -16.91 4.82
CA PHE A 309 19.04 -16.95 6.03
C PHE A 309 18.32 -16.50 7.30
N ALA A 310 18.65 -17.11 8.44
CA ALA A 310 18.18 -16.71 9.77
C ALA A 310 19.31 -16.22 10.68
N GLY A 311 20.57 -16.44 10.31
CA GLY A 311 21.76 -15.90 10.99
C GLY A 311 22.39 -14.77 10.18
N CYS A 312 22.63 -13.62 10.83
CA CYS A 312 23.27 -12.46 10.19
C CYS A 312 24.64 -12.83 9.56
N VAL A 313 25.41 -13.66 10.27
CA VAL A 313 26.74 -14.13 9.83
C VAL A 313 26.64 -14.92 8.52
N ASP A 314 25.65 -15.80 8.41
CA ASP A 314 25.44 -16.62 7.21
C ASP A 314 25.06 -15.75 6.02
N GLY A 315 24.17 -14.78 6.23
CA GLY A 315 23.77 -13.80 5.20
C GLY A 315 24.97 -12.99 4.70
N ALA A 316 25.76 -12.42 5.61
CA ALA A 316 26.93 -11.63 5.26
C ALA A 316 28.00 -12.47 4.52
N ASN A 317 28.27 -13.68 4.98
CA ASN A 317 29.22 -14.59 4.34
C ASN A 317 28.77 -15.03 2.94
N TRP A 318 27.47 -15.21 2.73
CA TRP A 318 26.94 -15.51 1.39
C TRP A 318 27.19 -14.36 0.43
N PHE A 319 26.88 -13.12 0.81
CA PHE A 319 27.14 -11.94 -0.04
C PHE A 319 28.63 -11.76 -0.34
N LYS A 320 29.50 -11.96 0.66
CA LYS A 320 30.97 -11.91 0.48
C LYS A 320 31.48 -12.98 -0.49
N SER A 321 31.08 -14.24 -0.28
CA SER A 321 31.53 -15.36 -1.12
C SER A 321 31.03 -15.29 -2.56
N ASN A 322 29.92 -14.60 -2.80
CA ASN A 322 29.37 -14.36 -4.15
C ASN A 322 29.87 -13.05 -4.80
N GLY A 323 30.84 -12.35 -4.18
CA GLY A 323 31.37 -11.09 -4.72
C GLY A 323 30.34 -9.95 -4.74
N LYS A 324 29.34 -10.01 -3.87
CA LYS A 324 28.22 -9.08 -3.73
C LYS A 324 28.29 -8.34 -2.39
N TRP A 325 29.48 -7.86 -2.02
CA TRP A 325 29.71 -7.18 -0.75
C TRP A 325 30.38 -5.82 -0.94
N GLN A 326 29.98 -4.84 -0.14
CA GLN A 326 30.63 -3.54 -0.01
C GLN A 326 30.91 -3.24 1.46
N ASP A 327 31.99 -2.50 1.74
CA ASP A 327 32.31 -2.07 3.10
C ASP A 327 31.43 -0.91 3.57
N ARG A 328 31.53 -0.56 4.85
CA ARG A 328 30.69 0.48 5.48
C ARG A 328 30.81 1.89 4.88
N THR A 329 31.86 2.19 4.11
CA THR A 329 32.09 3.51 3.51
C THR A 329 31.42 3.68 2.15
N TYR A 330 30.93 2.59 1.56
CA TYR A 330 30.11 2.61 0.36
C TYR A 330 28.81 3.40 0.61
N GLU A 331 28.40 4.20 -0.37
CA GLU A 331 27.10 4.88 -0.36
C GLU A 331 26.02 3.88 -0.83
N PRO A 332 25.18 3.36 0.08
CA PRO A 332 24.30 2.24 -0.25
C PRO A 332 23.14 2.68 -1.13
N LYS A 333 22.69 1.76 -1.97
CA LYS A 333 21.50 1.93 -2.81
C LYS A 333 20.30 1.37 -2.08
N THR A 334 19.13 1.92 -2.40
CA THR A 334 17.84 1.30 -2.09
C THR A 334 17.89 -0.19 -2.39
N GLY A 335 17.38 -1.02 -1.47
CA GLY A 335 17.37 -2.48 -1.59
C GLY A 335 18.66 -3.18 -1.16
N ASP A 336 19.76 -2.48 -0.93
CA ASP A 336 20.96 -3.13 -0.37
C ASP A 336 20.64 -3.70 1.03
N ILE A 337 21.29 -4.81 1.39
CA ILE A 337 21.10 -5.45 2.70
C ILE A 337 22.19 -4.95 3.64
N ILE A 338 21.81 -4.17 4.65
CA ILE A 338 22.76 -3.60 5.61
C ILE A 338 22.98 -4.55 6.79
N PHE A 339 24.25 -4.75 7.16
CA PHE A 339 24.63 -5.55 8.32
C PHE A 339 25.35 -4.68 9.35
N PHE A 340 25.11 -4.96 10.63
CA PHE A 340 25.69 -4.23 11.76
C PHE A 340 26.59 -5.13 12.60
N ASP A 341 27.61 -4.52 13.18
CA ASP A 341 28.54 -5.07 14.18
C ASP A 341 28.68 -3.97 15.24
N TRP A 342 27.92 -4.10 16.33
CA TRP A 342 27.76 -3.03 17.32
C TRP A 342 28.96 -2.92 18.25
N GLU A 343 29.61 -4.04 18.54
CA GLU A 343 30.81 -4.16 19.39
C GLU A 343 32.13 -4.03 18.62
N GLY A 344 32.10 -4.16 17.29
CA GLY A 344 33.29 -4.12 16.44
C GLY A 344 34.15 -5.38 16.55
N ASP A 345 33.56 -6.54 16.86
CA ASP A 345 34.27 -7.79 17.08
C ASP A 345 34.50 -8.60 15.78
N GLY A 346 33.96 -8.12 14.66
CA GLY A 346 34.05 -8.74 13.35
C GLY A 346 32.88 -9.68 13.02
N THR A 347 31.92 -9.84 13.93
CA THR A 347 30.70 -10.64 13.80
C THR A 347 29.50 -9.73 13.59
N THR A 348 28.56 -10.17 12.76
CA THR A 348 27.34 -9.38 12.51
C THR A 348 26.25 -9.70 13.52
N ASP A 349 25.71 -8.67 14.17
CA ASP A 349 24.67 -8.78 15.21
C ASP A 349 23.26 -8.56 14.66
N HIS A 350 23.16 -7.70 13.64
CA HIS A 350 21.88 -7.25 13.13
C HIS A 350 21.91 -7.06 11.61
N VAL A 351 20.73 -7.10 11.00
CA VAL A 351 20.55 -6.93 9.57
C VAL A 351 19.25 -6.17 9.28
N GLY A 352 19.27 -5.34 8.25
CA GLY A 352 18.11 -4.60 7.76
C GLY A 352 18.14 -4.43 6.25
N ILE A 353 17.13 -3.72 5.73
CA ILE A 353 17.01 -3.39 4.30
C ILE A 353 17.21 -1.89 4.15
N VAL A 354 18.08 -1.47 3.23
CA VAL A 354 18.31 -0.06 2.92
C VAL A 354 17.10 0.48 2.17
N GLU A 355 16.41 1.46 2.76
CA GLU A 355 15.29 2.17 2.14
C GLU A 355 15.80 3.16 1.10
N LYS A 356 16.76 4.01 1.50
CA LYS A 356 17.41 5.02 0.66
C LYS A 356 18.69 5.53 1.31
N CYS A 357 19.52 6.22 0.54
CA CYS A 357 20.67 6.98 1.05
C CYS A 357 20.65 8.38 0.46
N GLU A 358 20.68 9.40 1.32
CA GLU A 358 20.67 10.81 0.93
C GLU A 358 21.53 11.61 1.89
N ASN A 359 22.36 12.53 1.35
CA ASN A 359 23.19 13.44 2.13
C ASN A 359 24.09 12.74 3.19
N GLY A 360 24.67 11.59 2.82
CA GLY A 360 25.54 10.80 3.71
C GLY A 360 24.82 10.10 4.86
N THR A 361 23.49 10.03 4.82
CA THR A 361 22.65 9.30 5.78
C THR A 361 21.96 8.14 5.07
N VAL A 362 22.14 6.93 5.59
CA VAL A 362 21.40 5.74 5.17
C VAL A 362 20.13 5.59 6.01
N TYR A 363 19.00 5.42 5.34
CA TYR A 363 17.71 5.11 5.93
C TYR A 363 17.41 3.63 5.70
N THR A 364 16.84 2.97 6.70
CA THR A 364 16.71 1.51 6.73
C THR A 364 15.37 1.10 7.31
N VAL A 365 14.88 -0.07 6.88
CA VAL A 365 13.78 -0.78 7.52
C VAL A 365 14.34 -2.05 8.17
N GLU A 366 14.15 -2.15 9.48
CA GLU A 366 14.73 -3.21 10.31
C GLU A 366 13.65 -3.97 11.05
N GLY A 367 13.65 -5.29 10.89
CA GLY A 367 12.92 -6.20 11.77
C GLY A 367 13.67 -6.39 13.09
N ASN A 368 12.95 -6.72 14.16
CA ASN A 368 13.48 -6.97 15.49
C ASN A 368 14.23 -5.77 16.11
N SER A 369 13.91 -4.55 15.66
CA SER A 369 14.46 -3.32 16.23
C SER A 369 13.69 -2.95 17.50
N GLY A 370 14.10 -3.54 18.63
CA GLY A 370 13.33 -3.49 19.88
C GLY A 370 12.01 -4.24 19.77
N ASP A 371 12.10 -5.49 19.30
CA ASP A 371 11.00 -6.44 19.07
C ASP A 371 9.87 -5.93 18.15
N ALA A 372 10.19 -5.02 17.23
CA ALA A 372 9.26 -4.53 16.22
C ALA A 372 9.98 -4.16 14.91
N CYS A 373 9.21 -4.04 13.82
CA CYS A 373 9.70 -3.49 12.56
C CYS A 373 9.71 -1.96 12.63
N LYS A 374 10.86 -1.33 12.41
CA LYS A 374 11.03 0.13 12.53
C LYS A 374 11.89 0.68 11.41
N GLN A 375 11.66 1.95 11.08
CA GLN A 375 12.62 2.74 10.31
C GLN A 375 13.74 3.23 11.23
N ARG A 376 14.97 3.15 10.75
CA ARG A 376 16.17 3.70 11.40
C ARG A 376 17.02 4.47 10.41
N GLN A 377 17.95 5.27 10.93
CA GLN A 377 18.89 6.01 10.13
C GLN A 377 20.27 6.01 10.77
N TYR A 378 21.31 5.97 9.92
CA TYR A 378 22.70 5.96 10.34
C TYR A 378 23.54 6.82 9.40
N ALA A 379 24.66 7.34 9.89
CA ALA A 379 25.65 7.96 9.01
C ALA A 379 26.34 6.87 8.16
N VAL A 380 26.52 7.11 6.87
CA VAL A 380 27.38 6.27 6.02
C VAL A 380 28.79 6.26 6.62
N GLY A 381 29.42 5.09 6.68
CA GLY A 381 30.72 4.90 7.32
C GLY A 381 30.69 4.77 8.85
N SER A 382 29.52 4.79 9.49
CA SER A 382 29.38 4.59 10.94
C SER A 382 30.10 3.33 11.42
N SER A 383 30.74 3.41 12.60
CA SER A 383 31.47 2.29 13.19
C SER A 383 30.60 1.06 13.44
N ASN A 384 29.30 1.26 13.64
CA ASN A 384 28.32 0.21 13.91
C ASN A 384 27.91 -0.56 12.66
N ILE A 385 28.23 -0.04 11.46
CA ILE A 385 27.91 -0.69 10.19
C ILE A 385 29.07 -1.61 9.86
N TYR A 386 28.75 -2.89 9.67
CA TYR A 386 29.70 -3.91 9.26
C TYR A 386 29.95 -3.85 7.74
N GLY A 387 28.87 -3.69 6.97
CA GLY A 387 28.90 -3.54 5.52
C GLY A 387 27.55 -3.83 4.87
N TYR A 388 27.58 -3.99 3.56
CA TYR A 388 26.38 -4.12 2.73
C TYR A 388 26.46 -5.33 1.80
N GLY A 389 25.41 -6.14 1.79
CA GLY A 389 25.11 -7.05 0.69
C GLY A 389 24.48 -6.25 -0.46
N ILE A 390 24.95 -6.48 -1.69
CA ILE A 390 24.48 -5.77 -2.90
C ILE A 390 23.83 -6.76 -3.90
N PRO A 391 22.55 -7.13 -3.71
CA PRO A 391 21.85 -8.00 -4.65
C PRO A 391 21.84 -7.42 -6.07
N ALA A 392 21.97 -8.29 -7.07
CA ALA A 392 22.02 -7.89 -8.48
C ALA A 392 20.63 -7.94 -9.12
N TYR A 393 19.73 -7.10 -8.59
CA TYR A 393 18.30 -7.04 -8.93
C TYR A 393 17.98 -6.99 -10.42
#